data_AF-A0A2H3GZG5-F1
#
_entry.id   AF-A0A2H3GZG5-F1
#
_cell.length_a   1.000
_cell.length_b   1.000
_cell.length_c   1.000
_cell.angle_alpha   90.00
_cell.angle_beta   90.00
_cell.angle_gamma   90.00
#
_symmetry.space_group_name_H-M   'P 1'
#
loop_
_entity.id
_entity.type
_entity.pdbx_description
1 polymer ?
#
loop_
_entity_poly.entity_id
_entity_poly.type
_entity_poly.pdbx_seq_one_letter_code
_entity_poly.pdbx_strand_id
1 'polypeptide(L)'
;MSGYSNVGNRGVYEAGDQRNAPESERNVEDPYNEGKENSHNNLDSKDERSIANRLAAEEKRSETEDDLETAQLKKDPTLPARAHGNEPSKGAKVDAQLQAEEEEESAAPANNQLTGQHNRQLITVTMGDAVIEGSNWRLVEVGRVVVINGDHPFAGRLATIVEIIDHKRILVDGPSANASLAVPRQAVPLSKVLLSSLIVEGLNRGSRTGVVRKLWEKSEIDSKWEQTNWAKKRDQMERRKGLTDFERFQVLRLKKQRRFEERKALAKVKASA
;
A
#
# COMPACT_ATOMS: atom_id res chain seq x y z
N MET A 1 11.75 48.97 80.52
CA MET A 1 11.81 48.17 79.28
C MET A 1 10.89 46.98 79.42
N SER A 2 9.74 47.02 78.76
CA SER A 2 8.88 45.86 78.55
C SER A 2 8.17 46.08 77.22
N GLY A 3 8.76 45.52 76.17
CA GLY A 3 8.27 45.64 74.80
C GLY A 3 6.99 44.83 74.63
N TYR A 4 5.91 45.51 74.23
CA TYR A 4 4.75 44.84 73.67
C TYR A 4 5.01 44.57 72.20
N SER A 5 4.90 43.31 71.77
CA SER A 5 5.03 42.92 70.37
C SER A 5 3.87 43.47 69.54
N ASN A 6 4.14 43.80 68.28
CA ASN A 6 3.20 44.43 67.35
C ASN A 6 2.15 43.45 66.77
N VAL A 7 1.84 42.38 67.49
CA VAL A 7 0.88 41.34 67.08
C VAL A 7 -0.29 41.38 68.07
N GLY A 8 -1.47 41.71 67.56
CA GLY A 8 -2.68 41.98 68.35
C GLY A 8 -3.11 40.87 69.32
N ASN A 9 -4.01 41.24 70.23
CA ASN A 9 -4.48 40.40 71.34
C ASN A 9 -5.08 39.06 70.85
N ARG A 10 -4.79 37.96 71.57
CA ARG A 10 -5.06 36.56 71.18
C ARG A 10 -6.54 36.24 70.91
N GLY A 11 -7.46 37.08 71.38
CA GLY A 11 -8.91 36.93 71.15
C GLY A 11 -9.42 37.41 69.79
N VAL A 12 -8.58 38.01 68.94
CA VAL A 12 -8.97 38.53 67.61
C VAL A 12 -8.77 37.50 66.49
N TYR A 13 -7.97 36.46 66.73
CA TYR A 13 -7.73 35.41 65.75
C TYR A 13 -8.77 34.30 65.93
N GLU A 14 -9.76 34.24 65.04
CA GLU A 14 -10.66 33.09 64.94
C GLU A 14 -9.83 31.84 64.63
N ALA A 15 -10.01 30.78 65.44
CA ALA A 15 -9.22 29.56 65.38
C ALA A 15 -9.36 28.74 64.07
N GLY A 16 -10.15 29.22 63.11
CA GLY A 16 -10.35 28.61 61.80
C GLY A 16 -9.25 28.95 60.77
N ASP A 17 -8.57 30.08 60.91
CA ASP A 17 -7.60 30.57 59.89
C ASP A 17 -6.21 29.91 60.01
N GLN A 18 -6.01 29.05 61.02
CA GLN A 18 -4.73 28.39 61.33
C GLN A 18 -4.81 26.86 61.29
N ARG A 19 -5.92 26.26 60.81
CA ARG A 19 -6.02 24.81 60.63
C ARG A 19 -5.92 24.48 59.15
N ASN A 20 -4.91 23.70 58.78
CA ASN A 20 -4.89 23.06 57.46
C ASN A 20 -6.09 22.09 57.37
N ALA A 21 -6.87 22.19 56.30
CA ALA A 21 -7.99 21.30 56.03
C ALA A 21 -7.55 19.81 56.04
N PRO A 22 -8.41 18.89 56.51
CA PRO A 22 -8.16 17.45 56.47
C PRO A 22 -7.94 16.99 55.02
N GLU A 23 -7.12 15.96 54.82
CA GLU A 23 -6.71 15.50 53.48
C GLU A 23 -7.89 15.03 52.61
N SER A 24 -9.01 14.66 53.23
CA SER A 24 -10.28 14.38 52.57
C SER A 24 -10.94 15.59 51.91
N GLU A 25 -10.64 16.81 52.37
CA GLU A 25 -11.18 18.07 51.84
C GLU A 25 -10.23 18.74 50.84
N ARG A 26 -8.96 18.32 50.77
CA ARG A 26 -7.96 18.87 49.83
C ARG A 26 -8.14 18.42 48.38
N ASN A 27 -9.03 17.47 48.11
CA ASN A 27 -9.28 16.92 46.77
C ASN A 27 -10.61 17.36 46.15
N VAL A 28 -11.20 18.47 46.61
CA VAL A 28 -12.43 19.04 46.01
C VAL A 28 -12.22 20.49 45.56
N GLU A 29 -10.99 20.83 45.18
CA GLU A 29 -10.77 21.92 44.24
C GLU A 29 -10.46 21.26 42.92
N ASP A 30 -11.42 21.28 41.99
CA ASP A 30 -11.21 20.87 40.60
C ASP A 30 -9.95 21.59 40.10
N PRO A 31 -8.82 20.87 39.90
CA PRO A 31 -7.68 21.45 39.23
C PRO A 31 -8.16 21.75 37.81
N TYR A 32 -8.28 23.03 37.50
CA TYR A 32 -8.69 23.55 36.20
C TYR A 32 -8.41 22.57 35.05
N ASN A 33 -9.46 21.87 34.63
CA ASN A 33 -9.56 21.10 33.38
C ASN A 33 -8.32 20.27 33.03
N GLU A 34 -8.10 19.15 33.71
CA GLU A 34 -7.41 18.05 33.05
C GLU A 34 -8.23 17.71 31.78
N GLY A 35 -7.67 18.03 30.61
CA GLY A 35 -8.37 17.86 29.35
C GLY A 35 -8.82 16.41 29.21
N LYS A 36 -10.12 16.18 29.00
CA LYS A 36 -10.68 14.84 28.76
C LYS A 36 -9.75 14.05 27.86
N GLU A 37 -9.40 12.82 28.24
CA GLU A 37 -8.64 11.91 27.35
C GLU A 37 -9.31 11.89 25.97
N ASN A 38 -8.54 12.16 24.91
CA ASN A 38 -8.99 12.34 23.51
C ASN A 38 -9.69 13.66 23.16
N SER A 39 -9.60 14.71 23.97
CA SER A 39 -10.03 16.07 23.60
C SER A 39 -9.26 16.67 22.40
N HIS A 40 -8.24 15.98 21.91
CA HIS A 40 -7.50 16.28 20.68
C HIS A 40 -7.80 15.33 19.51
N ASN A 41 -8.79 14.46 19.63
CA ASN A 41 -9.15 13.54 18.56
C ASN A 41 -10.21 14.17 17.62
N ASN A 42 -9.77 14.56 16.43
CA ASN A 42 -10.63 15.18 15.40
C ASN A 42 -11.69 14.21 14.82
N LEU A 43 -11.65 12.93 15.23
CA LEU A 43 -12.62 11.87 14.88
C LEU A 43 -13.60 11.56 16.02
N ASP A 44 -13.62 12.35 17.11
CA ASP A 44 -14.61 12.15 18.18
C ASP A 44 -16.04 12.35 17.67
N SER A 45 -16.86 11.32 17.82
CA SER A 45 -18.29 11.34 17.50
C SER A 45 -19.09 12.39 18.29
N LYS A 46 -18.55 12.88 19.41
CA LYS A 46 -19.18 13.87 20.29
C LYS A 46 -18.74 15.32 20.00
N ASP A 47 -17.92 15.55 18.98
CA ASP A 47 -17.52 16.91 18.59
C ASP A 47 -18.67 17.62 17.85
N GLU A 48 -19.27 18.63 18.49
CA GLU A 48 -20.38 19.42 17.96
C GLU A 48 -19.94 20.53 16.99
N ARG A 49 -18.63 20.67 16.72
CA ARG A 49 -18.15 21.71 15.80
C ARG A 49 -18.62 21.46 14.37
N SER A 50 -19.09 22.54 13.72
CA SER A 50 -19.48 22.53 12.31
C SER A 50 -18.34 22.03 11.41
N ILE A 51 -18.69 21.42 10.28
CA ILE A 51 -17.72 20.85 9.34
C ILE A 51 -16.70 21.92 8.88
N ALA A 52 -17.16 23.16 8.71
CA ALA A 52 -16.31 24.29 8.34
C ALA A 52 -15.27 24.63 9.44
N ASN A 53 -15.68 24.61 10.71
CA ASN A 53 -14.77 24.91 11.82
C ASN A 53 -13.74 23.79 12.06
N ARG A 54 -14.11 22.53 11.81
CA ARG A 54 -13.16 21.40 11.82
C ARG A 54 -12.15 21.48 10.67
N LEU A 55 -12.59 21.89 9.49
CA LEU A 55 -11.71 22.06 8.33
C LEU A 55 -10.70 23.19 8.55
N ALA A 56 -11.15 24.35 9.05
CA ALA A 56 -10.30 25.51 9.31
C ALA A 56 -9.28 25.28 10.45
N ALA A 57 -9.65 24.51 11.49
CA ALA A 57 -8.73 24.18 12.57
C ALA A 57 -7.63 23.18 12.14
N GLU A 58 -7.95 22.28 11.21
CA GLU A 58 -6.99 21.33 10.64
C GLU A 58 -5.99 22.03 9.71
N GLU A 59 -6.47 22.95 8.88
CA GLU A 59 -5.64 23.74 7.96
C GLU A 59 -4.58 24.54 8.73
N LYS A 60 -4.98 25.17 9.85
CA LYS A 60 -4.04 25.85 10.77
C LYS A 60 -3.07 24.91 11.51
N ARG A 61 -3.37 23.62 11.64
CA ARG A 61 -2.47 22.64 12.29
C ARG A 61 -1.45 22.03 11.34
N SER A 62 -1.77 21.92 10.06
CA SER A 62 -0.80 21.48 9.05
C SER A 62 0.28 22.52 8.75
N GLU A 63 0.10 23.76 9.18
CA GLU A 63 1.02 24.88 9.02
C GLU A 63 1.92 25.12 10.24
N THR A 64 2.30 24.08 10.99
CA THR A 64 3.60 24.17 11.66
C THR A 64 4.65 23.88 10.61
N GLU A 65 4.92 24.88 9.76
CA GLU A 65 6.18 24.93 9.03
C GLU A 65 7.28 24.83 10.09
N ASP A 66 8.00 23.72 10.12
CA ASP A 66 9.23 23.66 10.90
C ASP A 66 10.09 24.83 10.43
N ASP A 67 10.53 25.70 11.34
CA ASP A 67 11.47 26.78 10.98
C ASP A 67 12.60 26.21 10.11
N LEU A 68 13.10 26.98 9.14
CA LEU A 68 14.11 26.50 8.17
C LEU A 68 15.30 25.80 8.85
N GLU A 69 15.69 26.27 10.03
CA GLU A 69 16.71 25.64 10.88
C GLU A 69 16.28 24.27 11.41
N THR A 70 15.05 24.14 11.91
CA THR A 70 14.49 22.88 12.45
C THR A 70 14.32 21.82 11.35
N ALA A 71 13.93 22.24 10.14
CA ALA A 71 13.84 21.35 8.98
C ALA A 71 15.23 20.85 8.53
N GLN A 72 16.25 21.71 8.57
CA GLN A 72 17.64 21.34 8.27
C GLN A 72 18.22 20.37 9.31
N LEU A 73 17.89 20.56 10.59
CA LEU A 73 18.31 19.67 11.69
C LEU A 73 17.72 18.26 11.60
N LYS A 74 16.53 18.10 11.00
CA LYS A 74 15.90 16.78 10.79
C LYS A 74 16.52 15.98 9.65
N LYS A 75 17.15 16.65 8.68
CA LYS A 75 17.69 16.01 7.47
C LYS A 75 19.05 15.36 7.71
N ASP A 76 19.92 16.01 8.47
CA ASP A 76 21.26 15.51 8.77
C ASP A 76 21.46 15.36 10.29
N PRO A 77 21.51 14.13 10.83
CA PRO A 77 21.61 13.87 12.27
C PRO A 77 22.95 14.33 12.90
N THR A 78 23.94 14.71 12.08
CA THR A 78 25.26 15.17 12.54
C THR A 78 25.39 16.69 12.65
N LEU A 79 24.44 17.46 12.10
CA LEU A 79 24.48 18.92 12.10
C LEU A 79 24.37 19.55 13.50
N PRO A 80 23.52 19.08 14.44
CA PRO A 80 23.45 19.69 15.77
C PRO A 80 24.79 19.65 16.51
N ALA A 81 25.49 18.52 16.47
CA ALA A 81 26.78 18.35 17.14
C ALA A 81 27.88 19.24 16.50
N ARG A 82 27.93 19.28 15.16
CA ARG A 82 28.86 20.14 14.41
C ARG A 82 28.59 21.64 14.62
N ALA A 83 27.33 22.05 14.67
CA ALA A 83 26.93 23.43 14.92
C ALA A 83 27.38 23.92 16.31
N HIS A 84 27.43 23.01 17.29
CA HIS A 84 27.95 23.30 18.63
C HIS A 84 29.46 23.09 18.77
N GLY A 85 30.20 22.83 17.68
CA GLY A 85 31.66 22.64 17.69
C GLY A 85 32.13 21.33 18.34
N ASN A 86 31.21 20.38 18.57
CA ASN A 86 31.49 19.11 19.20
C ASN A 86 31.59 17.98 18.17
N GLU A 87 32.33 16.92 18.50
CA GLU A 87 32.33 15.73 17.65
C GLU A 87 31.01 14.96 17.77
N PRO A 88 30.37 14.59 16.64
CA PRO A 88 29.19 13.74 16.65
C PRO A 88 29.47 12.38 17.30
N SER A 89 28.47 11.85 18.00
CA SER A 89 28.56 10.52 18.64
C SER A 89 28.84 9.42 17.61
N LYS A 90 29.42 8.30 18.06
CA LYS A 90 29.66 7.15 17.16
C LYS A 90 28.38 6.66 16.47
N GLY A 91 27.23 6.71 17.15
CA GLY A 91 25.94 6.34 16.59
C GLY A 91 25.52 7.27 15.44
N ALA A 92 25.55 8.58 15.67
CA ALA A 92 25.18 9.56 14.63
C ALA A 92 26.08 9.50 13.38
N LYS A 93 27.37 9.10 13.55
CA LYS A 93 28.28 8.84 12.43
C LYS A 93 27.89 7.59 11.65
N VAL A 94 27.48 6.51 12.32
CA VAL A 94 27.06 5.26 11.68
C VAL A 94 25.71 5.43 10.97
N ASP A 95 24.76 6.11 11.59
CA ASP A 95 23.42 6.33 11.02
C ASP A 95 23.50 7.20 9.76
N ALA A 96 24.31 8.27 9.76
CA ALA A 96 24.53 9.10 8.58
C ALA A 96 25.23 8.32 7.44
N GLN A 97 26.06 7.34 7.78
CA GLN A 97 26.79 6.54 6.80
C GLN A 97 25.88 5.48 6.15
N LEU A 98 25.01 4.84 6.94
CA LEU A 98 23.97 3.92 6.45
C LEU A 98 22.98 4.63 5.52
N GLN A 99 22.57 5.84 5.88
CA GLN A 99 21.59 6.61 5.11
C GLN A 99 22.17 7.06 3.76
N ALA A 100 23.47 7.40 3.72
CA ALA A 100 24.18 7.69 2.48
C ALA A 100 24.35 6.44 1.59
N GLU A 101 24.65 5.27 2.17
CA GLU A 101 24.71 4.00 1.44
C GLU A 101 23.34 3.60 0.86
N GLU A 102 22.24 3.77 1.62
CA GLU A 102 20.88 3.47 1.16
C GLU A 102 20.42 4.41 0.04
N GLU A 103 20.76 5.71 0.12
CA GLU A 103 20.49 6.67 -0.96
C GLU A 103 21.32 6.34 -2.22
N GLU A 104 22.59 5.98 -2.09
CA GLU A 104 23.44 5.54 -3.22
C GLU A 104 22.95 4.23 -3.87
N GLU A 105 22.50 3.26 -3.08
CA GLU A 105 21.88 2.02 -3.58
C GLU A 105 20.57 2.32 -4.33
N SER A 106 19.76 3.26 -3.83
CA SER A 106 18.51 3.67 -4.48
C SER A 106 18.73 4.48 -5.77
N ALA A 107 19.87 5.16 -5.89
CA ALA A 107 20.23 5.99 -7.03
C ALA A 107 21.04 5.25 -8.12
N ALA A 108 21.56 4.05 -7.82
CA ALA A 108 22.28 3.25 -8.81
C ALA A 108 21.33 2.77 -9.93
N PRO A 109 21.59 3.10 -11.22
CA PRO A 109 20.80 2.57 -12.30
C PRO A 109 20.99 1.06 -12.38
N ALA A 110 19.90 0.30 -12.21
CA ALA A 110 19.87 -1.15 -12.34
C ALA A 110 20.46 -1.59 -13.70
N ASN A 111 21.71 -2.02 -13.69
CA ASN A 111 22.43 -2.48 -14.87
C ASN A 111 22.01 -3.92 -15.20
N ASN A 112 20.80 -4.07 -15.75
CA ASN A 112 20.27 -5.35 -16.18
C ASN A 112 20.74 -5.65 -17.62
N GLN A 113 21.93 -6.22 -17.75
CA GLN A 113 22.39 -6.80 -19.01
C GLN A 113 21.67 -8.12 -19.27
N LEU A 114 20.52 -8.06 -19.94
CA LEU A 114 19.81 -9.21 -20.48
C LEU A 114 20.48 -9.68 -21.77
N THR A 115 21.27 -10.74 -21.67
CA THR A 115 21.71 -11.57 -22.80
C THR A 115 20.57 -12.48 -23.27
N GLY A 116 20.23 -12.43 -24.56
CA GLY A 116 19.43 -13.47 -25.22
C GLY A 116 18.19 -12.96 -25.94
N GLN A 117 18.37 -12.16 -27.00
CA GLN A 117 17.27 -11.76 -27.88
C GLN A 117 16.91 -12.90 -28.87
N HIS A 118 15.73 -13.48 -28.70
CA HIS A 118 14.94 -13.97 -29.85
C HIS A 118 13.75 -13.04 -30.02
N ASN A 119 14.01 -12.00 -30.79
CA ASN A 119 13.18 -10.82 -30.93
C ASN A 119 12.14 -11.07 -32.04
N ARG A 120 10.89 -11.37 -31.68
CA ARG A 120 9.75 -10.99 -32.54
C ARG A 120 9.47 -9.53 -32.25
N GLN A 121 10.25 -8.67 -32.90
CA GLN A 121 10.04 -7.22 -32.85
C GLN A 121 8.64 -6.92 -33.37
N LEU A 122 7.89 -6.13 -32.60
CA LEU A 122 6.83 -5.31 -33.18
C LEU A 122 7.47 -4.57 -34.36
N ILE A 123 6.90 -4.68 -35.56
CA ILE A 123 7.41 -4.00 -36.74
C ILE A 123 7.20 -2.50 -36.52
N THR A 124 8.17 -1.84 -35.89
CA THR A 124 8.21 -0.37 -35.73
C THR A 124 8.83 0.19 -37.00
N VAL A 125 7.98 0.54 -37.96
CA VAL A 125 8.43 1.28 -39.15
C VAL A 125 8.47 2.75 -38.76
N THR A 126 9.67 3.33 -38.75
CA THR A 126 9.85 4.77 -38.55
C THR A 126 9.58 5.49 -39.87
N MET A 127 8.41 6.15 -39.96
CA MET A 127 8.11 7.13 -41.02
C MET A 127 8.18 8.52 -40.37
N GLY A 128 9.38 9.10 -40.25
CA GLY A 128 9.63 10.37 -39.54
C GLY A 128 9.67 10.24 -38.01
N ASP A 129 9.27 11.30 -37.29
CA ASP A 129 9.26 11.38 -35.80
C ASP A 129 8.10 10.61 -35.13
N ALA A 130 7.24 9.95 -35.91
CA ALA A 130 6.11 9.19 -35.39
C ALA A 130 6.49 7.70 -35.22
N VAL A 131 6.51 7.23 -33.98
CA VAL A 131 6.61 5.79 -33.66
C VAL A 131 5.24 5.15 -33.87
N ILE A 132 5.05 4.49 -35.02
CA ILE A 132 3.84 3.72 -35.31
C ILE A 132 4.02 2.34 -34.68
N GLU A 133 3.46 2.14 -33.49
CA GLU A 133 3.39 0.82 -32.85
C GLU A 133 2.26 0.01 -33.52
N GLY A 134 2.63 -1.12 -34.13
CA GLY A 134 1.64 -2.06 -34.69
C GLY A 134 0.73 -2.65 -33.60
N SER A 135 -0.47 -3.06 -33.99
CA SER A 135 -1.44 -3.68 -33.08
C SER A 135 -0.90 -5.00 -32.51
N ASN A 136 -0.68 -5.05 -31.19
CA ASN A 136 -0.24 -6.24 -30.48
C ASN A 136 -1.43 -7.17 -30.16
N TRP A 137 -1.90 -7.91 -31.17
CA TRP A 137 -2.95 -8.90 -30.99
C TRP A 137 -2.45 -10.16 -30.28
N ARG A 138 -3.27 -10.73 -29.40
CA ARG A 138 -2.99 -12.05 -28.81
C ARG A 138 -3.26 -13.12 -29.87
N LEU A 139 -2.20 -13.74 -30.37
CA LEU A 139 -2.28 -14.75 -31.43
C LEU A 139 -2.42 -16.15 -30.84
N VAL A 140 -3.08 -17.04 -31.59
CA VAL A 140 -3.10 -18.48 -31.28
C VAL A 140 -1.78 -19.07 -31.77
N GLU A 141 -0.87 -19.33 -30.84
CA GLU A 141 0.47 -19.85 -31.12
C GLU A 141 0.88 -20.90 -30.08
N VAL A 142 1.81 -21.77 -30.46
CA VAL A 142 2.40 -22.76 -29.55
C VAL A 142 3.13 -22.04 -28.41
N GLY A 143 2.90 -22.46 -27.18
CA GLY A 143 3.47 -21.85 -25.98
C GLY A 143 2.59 -20.78 -25.36
N ARG A 144 1.58 -20.24 -26.06
CA ARG A 144 0.69 -19.25 -25.42
C ARG A 144 -0.11 -19.88 -24.28
N VAL A 145 -0.13 -19.19 -23.15
CA VAL A 145 -0.94 -19.57 -21.99
C VAL A 145 -2.36 -19.09 -22.20
N VAL A 146 -3.30 -19.96 -21.88
CA VAL A 146 -4.72 -19.76 -22.06
C VAL A 146 -5.49 -20.13 -20.81
N VAL A 147 -6.62 -19.47 -20.62
CA VAL A 147 -7.57 -19.74 -19.55
C VAL A 147 -8.76 -20.46 -20.15
N ILE A 148 -9.14 -21.61 -19.61
CA ILE A 148 -10.34 -22.32 -20.04
C ILE A 148 -11.55 -21.60 -19.44
N ASN A 149 -12.59 -21.37 -20.25
CA ASN A 149 -13.78 -20.61 -19.86
C ASN A 149 -15.08 -21.32 -20.26
N GLY A 150 -16.19 -20.90 -19.63
CA GLY A 150 -17.54 -21.41 -19.89
C GLY A 150 -17.76 -22.83 -19.36
N ASP A 151 -18.70 -23.53 -19.98
CA ASP A 151 -19.08 -24.89 -19.57
C ASP A 151 -18.00 -25.90 -19.99
N HIS A 152 -17.05 -26.13 -19.08
CA HIS A 152 -15.98 -27.11 -19.22
C HIS A 152 -15.53 -27.59 -17.82
N PRO A 153 -15.20 -28.88 -17.60
CA PRO A 153 -14.79 -29.40 -16.29
C PRO A 153 -13.63 -28.63 -15.63
N PHE A 154 -12.72 -28.13 -16.46
CA PHE A 154 -11.55 -27.33 -16.06
C PHE A 154 -11.74 -25.81 -16.24
N ALA A 155 -12.96 -25.30 -16.12
CA ALA A 155 -13.22 -23.87 -16.25
C ALA A 155 -12.48 -23.02 -15.20
N GLY A 156 -11.88 -21.92 -15.63
CA GLY A 156 -11.06 -21.02 -14.82
C GLY A 156 -9.63 -21.50 -14.59
N ARG A 157 -9.23 -22.64 -15.17
CA ARG A 157 -7.88 -23.20 -15.06
C ARG A 157 -6.97 -22.74 -16.19
N LEU A 158 -5.67 -22.93 -16.00
CA LEU A 158 -4.62 -22.49 -16.92
C LEU A 158 -4.07 -23.65 -17.73
N ALA A 159 -3.80 -23.40 -19.00
CA ALA A 159 -3.10 -24.35 -19.85
C ALA A 159 -2.26 -23.62 -20.88
N THR A 160 -1.27 -24.30 -21.46
CA THR A 160 -0.53 -23.83 -22.63
C THR A 160 -0.99 -24.53 -23.89
N ILE A 161 -0.96 -23.82 -25.01
CA ILE A 161 -1.18 -24.42 -26.33
C ILE A 161 0.07 -25.21 -26.71
N VAL A 162 -0.06 -26.54 -26.80
CA VAL A 162 1.04 -27.42 -27.22
C VAL A 162 1.03 -27.61 -28.73
N GLU A 163 -0.16 -27.70 -29.30
CA GLU A 163 -0.35 -27.94 -30.74
C GLU A 163 -1.70 -27.39 -31.19
N ILE A 164 -1.74 -26.88 -32.42
CA ILE A 164 -2.98 -26.48 -33.09
C ILE A 164 -3.41 -27.66 -33.95
N ILE A 165 -4.56 -28.25 -33.64
CA ILE A 165 -5.07 -29.44 -34.33
C ILE A 165 -5.75 -29.00 -35.63
N ASP A 166 -6.68 -28.07 -35.50
CA ASP A 166 -7.44 -27.49 -36.61
C ASP A 166 -7.79 -26.03 -36.30
N HIS A 167 -8.57 -25.38 -37.17
CA HIS A 167 -8.96 -23.98 -37.01
C HIS A 167 -9.85 -23.69 -35.79
N LYS A 168 -10.43 -24.72 -35.17
CA LYS A 168 -11.39 -24.58 -34.07
C LYS A 168 -10.94 -25.28 -32.79
N ARG A 169 -9.93 -26.14 -32.84
CA ARG A 169 -9.48 -27.00 -31.74
C ARG A 169 -7.98 -26.94 -31.58
N ILE A 170 -7.57 -26.88 -30.32
CA ILE A 170 -6.18 -26.86 -29.89
C ILE A 170 -5.94 -27.98 -28.89
N LEU A 171 -4.72 -28.51 -28.89
CA LEU A 171 -4.23 -29.40 -27.85
C LEU A 171 -3.61 -28.55 -26.75
N VAL A 172 -4.14 -28.66 -25.54
CA VAL A 172 -3.68 -27.89 -24.38
C VAL A 172 -3.08 -28.80 -23.32
N ASP A 173 -2.13 -28.26 -22.56
CA ASP A 173 -1.50 -28.92 -21.42
C ASP A 173 -1.17 -27.89 -20.33
N GLY A 174 -1.62 -28.12 -19.11
CA GLY A 174 -1.46 -27.18 -17.98
C GLY A 174 -0.85 -27.85 -16.76
N PRO A 175 0.46 -28.18 -16.77
CA PRO A 175 1.15 -28.80 -15.64
C PRO A 175 1.50 -27.77 -14.54
N SER A 176 0.51 -27.00 -14.09
CA SER A 176 0.65 -26.06 -12.96
C SER A 176 0.94 -26.81 -11.65
N ALA A 177 1.69 -26.17 -10.74
CA ALA A 177 1.96 -26.74 -9.41
C ALA A 177 0.67 -26.85 -8.57
N ASN A 178 -0.25 -25.90 -8.75
CA ASN A 178 -1.52 -25.87 -8.04
C ASN A 178 -2.53 -26.82 -8.71
N ALA A 179 -3.02 -27.82 -7.98
CA ALA A 179 -3.99 -28.81 -8.49
C ALA A 179 -5.32 -28.17 -8.94
N SER A 180 -5.72 -27.06 -8.32
CA SER A 180 -6.92 -26.29 -8.69
C SER A 180 -6.79 -25.59 -10.04
N LEU A 181 -5.56 -25.28 -10.47
CA LEU A 181 -5.27 -24.60 -11.74
C LEU A 181 -4.74 -25.57 -12.81
N ALA A 182 -4.34 -26.77 -12.42
CA ALA A 182 -3.79 -27.77 -13.32
C ALA A 182 -4.86 -28.34 -14.27
N VAL A 183 -4.45 -28.58 -15.52
CA VAL A 183 -5.28 -29.14 -16.59
C VAL A 183 -4.51 -30.30 -17.23
N PRO A 184 -5.09 -31.52 -17.28
CA PRO A 184 -4.47 -32.63 -17.98
C PRO A 184 -4.40 -32.36 -19.48
N ARG A 185 -3.48 -33.01 -20.18
CA ARG A 185 -3.37 -32.90 -21.64
C ARG A 185 -4.67 -33.34 -22.32
N GLN A 186 -5.30 -32.44 -23.06
CA GLN A 186 -6.54 -32.73 -23.79
C GLN A 186 -6.76 -31.77 -24.97
N ALA A 187 -7.63 -32.16 -25.90
CA ALA A 187 -8.09 -31.28 -26.96
C ALA A 187 -9.23 -30.38 -26.45
N VAL A 188 -9.17 -29.08 -26.74
CA VAL A 188 -10.17 -28.09 -26.32
C VAL A 188 -10.53 -27.21 -27.53
N PRO A 189 -11.82 -26.88 -27.72
CA PRO A 189 -12.21 -25.92 -28.74
C PRO A 189 -11.79 -24.50 -28.38
N LEU A 190 -11.28 -23.73 -29.34
CA LEU A 190 -10.84 -22.34 -29.18
C LEU A 190 -11.95 -21.42 -28.66
N SER A 191 -13.23 -21.74 -28.92
CA SER A 191 -14.37 -20.98 -28.40
C SER A 191 -14.53 -21.04 -26.88
N LYS A 192 -13.98 -22.06 -26.22
CA LYS A 192 -14.01 -22.24 -24.77
C LYS A 192 -12.72 -21.78 -24.09
N VAL A 193 -11.90 -21.00 -24.80
CA VAL A 193 -10.57 -20.62 -24.36
C VAL A 193 -10.38 -19.12 -24.50
N LEU A 194 -9.77 -18.51 -23.49
CA LEU A 194 -9.38 -17.11 -23.50
C LEU A 194 -7.86 -17.00 -23.56
N LEU A 195 -7.36 -16.28 -24.56
CA LEU A 195 -5.92 -16.06 -24.74
C LEU A 195 -5.42 -15.08 -23.67
N SER A 196 -4.44 -15.50 -22.87
CA SER A 196 -3.76 -14.62 -21.92
C SER A 196 -2.60 -13.88 -22.60
N SER A 197 -2.01 -12.90 -21.92
CA SER A 197 -0.78 -12.24 -22.37
C SER A 197 0.47 -13.11 -22.18
N LEU A 198 0.42 -14.11 -21.32
CA LEU A 198 1.57 -14.93 -20.95
C LEU A 198 1.91 -15.95 -22.04
N ILE A 199 3.21 -16.20 -22.21
CA ILE A 199 3.77 -17.15 -23.18
C ILE A 199 4.84 -17.97 -22.46
N VAL A 200 4.81 -19.28 -22.68
CA VAL A 200 5.92 -20.18 -22.35
C VAL A 200 6.86 -20.18 -23.54
N GLU A 201 8.00 -19.53 -23.38
CA GLU A 201 9.00 -19.39 -24.44
C GLU A 201 9.74 -20.71 -24.69
N GLY A 202 10.13 -20.95 -25.95
CA GLY A 202 10.90 -22.12 -26.34
C GLY A 202 10.12 -23.44 -26.34
N LEU A 203 8.78 -23.40 -26.32
CA LEU A 203 7.97 -24.60 -26.43
C LEU A 203 7.87 -25.07 -27.89
N ASN A 204 8.44 -26.24 -28.18
CA ASN A 204 8.29 -26.88 -29.48
C ASN A 204 6.90 -27.51 -29.64
N ARG A 205 6.34 -27.47 -30.85
CA ARG A 205 5.05 -28.11 -31.18
C ARG A 205 5.07 -29.59 -30.79
N GLY A 206 4.03 -30.04 -30.10
CA GLY A 206 3.87 -31.46 -29.74
C GLY A 206 4.79 -31.93 -28.60
N SER A 207 5.47 -31.02 -27.88
CA SER A 207 6.27 -31.34 -26.69
C SER A 207 5.49 -32.19 -25.69
N ARG A 208 6.12 -33.15 -25.01
CA ARG A 208 5.48 -33.99 -23.97
C ARG A 208 5.29 -33.21 -22.66
N THR A 209 4.34 -33.63 -21.82
CA THR A 209 3.98 -32.94 -20.56
C THR A 209 5.18 -32.72 -19.63
N GLY A 210 6.15 -33.64 -19.59
CA GLY A 210 7.37 -33.46 -18.81
C GLY A 210 8.24 -32.28 -19.28
N VAL A 211 8.28 -32.00 -20.59
CA VAL A 211 8.99 -30.84 -21.16
C VAL A 211 8.19 -29.56 -20.90
N VAL A 212 6.87 -29.61 -21.10
CA VAL A 212 5.96 -28.49 -20.81
C VAL A 212 6.11 -28.06 -19.35
N ARG A 213 6.13 -29.00 -18.40
CA ARG A 213 6.31 -28.73 -16.97
C ARG A 213 7.61 -27.97 -16.68
N LYS A 214 8.73 -28.46 -17.21
CA LYS A 214 10.04 -27.81 -17.03
C LYS A 214 10.05 -26.37 -17.56
N LEU A 215 9.45 -26.13 -18.73
CA LEU A 215 9.37 -24.80 -19.32
C LEU A 215 8.35 -23.89 -18.62
N TRP A 216 7.26 -24.46 -18.10
CA TRP A 216 6.26 -23.77 -17.29
C TRP A 216 6.87 -23.23 -16.00
N GLU A 217 7.62 -24.08 -15.30
CA GLU A 217 8.37 -23.73 -14.09
C GLU A 217 9.48 -22.71 -14.41
N LYS A 218 10.28 -22.94 -15.46
CA LYS A 218 11.32 -21.98 -15.91
C LYS A 218 10.77 -20.60 -16.25
N SER A 219 9.55 -20.55 -16.81
CA SER A 219 8.90 -19.29 -17.17
C SER A 219 8.13 -18.65 -16.02
N GLU A 220 8.07 -19.31 -14.86
CA GLU A 220 7.36 -18.88 -13.64
C GLU A 220 5.91 -18.44 -13.92
N ILE A 221 5.20 -19.24 -14.74
CA ILE A 221 3.86 -18.86 -15.22
C ILE A 221 2.86 -18.70 -14.07
N ASP A 222 2.93 -19.55 -13.04
CA ASP A 222 2.01 -19.50 -11.91
C ASP A 222 2.17 -18.19 -11.14
N SER A 223 3.41 -17.79 -10.83
CA SER A 223 3.73 -16.52 -10.17
C SER A 223 3.32 -15.31 -11.01
N LYS A 224 3.61 -15.34 -12.32
CA LYS A 224 3.20 -14.29 -13.25
C LYS A 224 1.68 -14.19 -13.36
N TRP A 225 0.98 -15.32 -13.35
CA TRP A 225 -0.48 -15.36 -13.37
C TRP A 225 -1.08 -14.69 -12.14
N GLU A 226 -0.61 -15.04 -10.93
CA GLU A 226 -1.08 -14.46 -9.67
C GLU A 226 -0.91 -12.93 -9.61
N GLN A 227 0.16 -12.42 -10.21
CA GLN A 227 0.41 -10.98 -10.29
C GLN A 227 -0.57 -10.25 -11.24
N THR A 228 -1.19 -10.96 -12.20
CA THR A 228 -2.09 -10.33 -13.16
C THR A 228 -3.34 -9.76 -12.49
N ASN A 229 -3.85 -8.65 -13.07
CA ASN A 229 -5.14 -8.09 -12.66
C ASN A 229 -6.30 -9.08 -12.85
N TRP A 230 -6.15 -10.08 -13.72
CA TRP A 230 -7.16 -11.12 -13.93
C TRP A 230 -7.27 -12.02 -12.70
N ALA A 231 -6.15 -12.59 -12.23
CA ALA A 231 -6.11 -13.42 -11.04
C ALA A 231 -6.60 -12.63 -9.81
N LYS A 232 -6.05 -11.43 -9.59
CA LYS A 232 -6.45 -10.53 -8.49
C LYS A 232 -7.96 -10.26 -8.47
N LYS A 233 -8.57 -10.00 -9.64
CA LYS A 233 -10.02 -9.79 -9.75
C LYS A 233 -10.81 -11.07 -9.48
N ARG A 234 -10.32 -12.23 -9.93
CA ARG A 234 -10.96 -13.52 -9.66
C ARG A 234 -11.00 -13.80 -8.17
N ASP A 235 -9.86 -13.66 -7.48
CA ASP A 235 -9.78 -13.84 -6.04
C ASP A 235 -10.64 -12.83 -5.30
N GLN A 236 -10.66 -11.57 -5.76
CA GLN A 236 -11.54 -10.56 -5.20
C GLN A 236 -13.02 -10.93 -5.36
N MET A 237 -13.44 -11.47 -6.51
CA MET A 237 -14.81 -11.94 -6.72
C MET A 237 -15.14 -13.13 -5.81
N GLU A 238 -14.22 -14.07 -5.65
CA GLU A 238 -14.39 -15.22 -4.77
C GLU A 238 -14.52 -14.79 -3.30
N ARG A 239 -13.60 -13.95 -2.81
CA ARG A 239 -13.68 -13.35 -1.47
C ARG A 239 -15.02 -12.61 -1.27
N ARG A 240 -15.47 -11.85 -2.27
CA ARG A 240 -16.74 -11.11 -2.19
C ARG A 240 -17.98 -12.01 -2.18
N LYS A 241 -17.92 -13.18 -2.81
CA LYS A 241 -18.99 -14.19 -2.72
C LYS A 241 -19.03 -14.84 -1.33
N GLY A 242 -17.87 -14.99 -0.69
CA GLY A 242 -17.74 -15.59 0.64
C GLY A 242 -17.97 -14.63 1.82
N LEU A 243 -18.25 -13.34 1.59
CA LEU A 243 -18.44 -12.38 2.69
C LEU A 243 -19.72 -12.66 3.49
N THR A 244 -19.56 -12.71 4.80
CA THR A 244 -20.66 -12.74 5.78
C THR A 244 -21.35 -11.37 5.87
N ASP A 245 -22.56 -11.33 6.44
CA ASP A 245 -23.32 -10.08 6.55
C ASP A 245 -22.58 -8.99 7.35
N PHE A 246 -21.94 -9.40 8.44
CA PHE A 246 -21.13 -8.50 9.26
C PHE A 246 -19.93 -7.93 8.48
N GLU A 247 -19.22 -8.75 7.71
CA GLU A 247 -18.09 -8.27 6.89
C GLU A 247 -18.57 -7.35 5.75
N ARG A 248 -19.76 -7.60 5.18
CA ARG A 248 -20.37 -6.67 4.22
C ARG A 248 -20.64 -5.30 4.85
N PHE A 249 -21.08 -5.26 6.11
CA PHE A 249 -21.25 -4.01 6.86
C PHE A 249 -19.90 -3.31 7.11
N GLN A 250 -18.85 -4.04 7.49
CA GLN A 250 -17.50 -3.47 7.62
C GLN A 250 -17.01 -2.86 6.31
N VAL A 251 -17.13 -3.58 5.19
CA VAL A 251 -16.78 -3.08 3.86
C VAL A 251 -17.58 -1.82 3.51
N LEU A 252 -18.86 -1.75 3.89
CA LEU A 252 -19.70 -0.55 3.67
C LEU A 252 -19.16 0.65 4.46
N ARG A 253 -18.82 0.46 5.74
CA ARG A 253 -18.25 1.51 6.61
C ARG A 253 -16.93 2.04 6.05
N LEU A 254 -16.00 1.15 5.70
CA LEU A 254 -14.71 1.51 5.11
C LEU A 254 -14.86 2.24 3.77
N LYS A 255 -15.80 1.80 2.91
CA LYS A 255 -16.12 2.51 1.67
C LYS A 255 -16.65 3.93 1.91
N LYS A 256 -17.44 4.14 2.96
CA LYS A 256 -17.98 5.47 3.32
C LYS A 256 -16.87 6.39 3.80
N GLN A 257 -15.94 5.89 4.61
CA GLN A 257 -14.75 6.63 5.06
C GLN A 257 -13.86 7.01 3.88
N ARG A 258 -13.47 6.03 3.04
CA ARG A 258 -12.62 6.28 1.87
C ARG A 258 -13.22 7.32 0.92
N ARG A 259 -14.52 7.23 0.63
CA ARG A 259 -15.23 8.22 -0.21
C ARG A 259 -15.24 9.61 0.39
N PHE A 260 -15.29 9.72 1.72
CA PHE A 260 -15.27 11.00 2.41
C PHE A 260 -13.88 11.65 2.27
N GLU A 261 -12.81 10.90 2.49
CA GLU A 261 -11.42 11.34 2.31
C GLU A 261 -11.13 11.71 0.85
N GLU A 262 -11.54 10.88 -0.12
CA GLU A 262 -11.44 11.17 -1.56
C GLU A 262 -12.12 12.51 -1.92
N ARG A 263 -13.32 12.76 -1.39
CA ARG A 263 -14.06 14.01 -1.62
C ARG A 263 -13.40 15.21 -0.95
N LYS A 264 -12.84 15.03 0.25
CA LYS A 264 -12.07 16.08 0.95
C LYS A 264 -10.85 16.48 0.12
N ALA A 265 -10.09 15.51 -0.36
CA ALA A 265 -8.93 15.74 -1.22
C ALA A 265 -9.32 16.41 -2.55
N LEU A 266 -10.38 15.92 -3.21
CA LEU A 266 -10.90 16.53 -4.45
C LEU A 266 -11.38 17.97 -4.25
N ALA A 267 -12.06 18.25 -3.14
CA ALA A 267 -12.50 19.61 -2.83
C ALA A 267 -11.30 20.55 -2.63
N LYS A 268 -10.23 20.09 -1.98
CA LYS A 268 -8.97 20.85 -1.82
C LYS A 268 -8.32 21.13 -3.19
N VAL A 269 -8.15 20.10 -4.02
CA VAL A 269 -7.58 20.25 -5.38
C VAL A 269 -8.41 21.19 -6.25
N LYS A 270 -9.74 21.09 -6.19
CA LYS A 270 -10.64 21.95 -6.95
C LYS A 270 -10.66 23.40 -6.44
N ALA A 271 -10.43 23.62 -5.14
CA ALA A 271 -10.32 24.97 -4.60
C ALA A 271 -8.98 25.65 -4.96
N SER A 272 -7.92 24.86 -5.16
CA SER A 272 -6.60 25.34 -5.58
C SER A 272 -6.41 25.49 -7.09
N ALA A 273 -7.33 24.94 -7.91
CA ALA A 273 -7.29 24.98 -9.37
C ALA A 273 -8.25 26.04 -9.92
#